data_AF-A0A7Y2EHA7-F1
#
_entry.id   AF-A0A7Y2EHA7-F1
#
_cell.length_a   1.000
_cell.length_b   1.000
_cell.length_c   1.000
_cell.angle_alpha   90.00
_cell.angle_beta   90.00
_cell.angle_gamma   90.00
#
_symmetry.space_group_name_H-M   'P 1'
#
loop_
_entity.id
_entity.type
_entity.pdbx_description
1 polymer ?
#
loop_
_entity_poly.entity_id
_entity_poly.type
_entity_poly.pdbx_seq_one_letter_code
_entity_poly.pdbx_strand_id
1 'polypeptide(L)'
;MKKRITLCLFAFAMLIGIQNSFAQEKYKTIEESAKIESQDLTKILSLDENQTALVFRAIYSQKRFYADKLTDKNLDPKEAMALQNKADLNFKEQMLHILSEEQFAKYSAHLSSKKNQKK
;
A
#
# COMPACT_ATOMS: atom_id res chain seq x y z
N MET A 1 48.35 -18.37 -3.69
CA MET A 1 47.04 -18.55 -3.00
C MET A 1 46.36 -17.24 -2.59
N LYS A 2 46.51 -16.12 -3.34
CA LYS A 2 45.86 -14.83 -3.01
C LYS A 2 44.68 -14.44 -3.92
N LYS A 3 44.56 -15.06 -5.11
CA LYS A 3 43.55 -14.71 -6.13
C LYS A 3 42.22 -15.47 -6.01
N ARG A 4 42.14 -16.50 -5.16
CA ARG A 4 40.91 -17.31 -4.99
C ARG A 4 39.93 -16.67 -4.00
N ILE A 5 40.43 -15.93 -3.01
CA ILE A 5 39.64 -15.26 -1.98
C ILE A 5 38.83 -14.08 -2.58
N THR A 6 39.42 -13.35 -3.53
CA THR A 6 38.75 -12.22 -4.21
C THR A 6 37.53 -12.64 -5.04
N LEU A 7 37.59 -13.83 -5.65
CA LEU A 7 36.48 -14.37 -6.45
C LEU A 7 35.26 -14.73 -5.57
N CYS A 8 35.52 -15.29 -4.38
CA CYS A 8 34.46 -15.61 -3.42
C CYS A 8 33.77 -14.36 -2.86
N LEU A 9 34.52 -13.27 -2.61
CA LEU A 9 33.93 -12.02 -2.12
C LEU A 9 33.03 -11.34 -3.18
N PHE A 10 33.38 -11.42 -4.46
CA PHE A 10 32.54 -10.91 -5.55
C PHE A 10 31.24 -11.71 -5.70
N ALA A 11 31.32 -13.05 -5.62
CA ALA A 11 30.12 -13.92 -5.66
C ALA A 11 29.17 -13.69 -4.48
N PHE A 12 29.71 -13.47 -3.27
CA PHE A 12 28.92 -13.12 -2.09
C PHE A 12 28.27 -11.73 -2.19
N ALA A 13 28.99 -10.73 -2.74
CA ALA A 13 28.42 -9.41 -2.98
C ALA A 13 27.24 -9.45 -3.98
N MET A 14 27.31 -10.33 -4.99
CA MET A 14 26.22 -10.53 -5.95
C MET A 14 24.97 -11.16 -5.29
N LEU A 15 25.14 -12.10 -4.37
CA LEU A 15 24.05 -12.73 -3.62
C LEU A 15 23.33 -11.77 -2.67
N ILE A 16 24.04 -10.81 -2.07
CA ILE A 16 23.44 -9.78 -1.19
C ILE A 16 22.63 -8.75 -2.01
N GLY A 17 23.04 -8.46 -3.25
CA GLY A 17 22.33 -7.50 -4.13
C GLY A 17 20.95 -7.97 -4.59
N ILE A 18 20.72 -9.29 -4.67
CA ILE A 18 19.45 -9.88 -5.16
C ILE A 18 18.26 -9.53 -4.25
N GLN A 19 18.48 -9.43 -2.93
CA GLN A 19 17.39 -9.13 -1.99
C GLN A 19 16.89 -7.69 -2.11
N ASN A 20 17.74 -6.75 -2.52
CA ASN A 20 17.38 -5.33 -2.63
C ASN A 20 16.48 -5.08 -3.86
N SER A 21 16.66 -5.84 -4.94
CA SER A 21 15.83 -5.74 -6.15
C SER A 21 14.37 -6.14 -5.89
N PHE A 22 14.12 -7.17 -5.07
CA PHE A 22 12.76 -7.62 -4.76
C PHE A 22 11.97 -6.61 -3.90
N ALA A 23 12.63 -5.90 -2.97
CA ALA A 23 11.98 -4.87 -2.18
C ALA A 23 11.60 -3.65 -3.05
N GLN A 24 12.48 -3.25 -3.97
CA GLN A 24 12.23 -2.12 -4.86
C GLN A 24 11.09 -2.39 -5.85
N GLU A 25 11.01 -3.61 -6.40
CA GLU A 25 9.91 -4.02 -7.28
C GLU A 25 8.56 -4.02 -6.53
N LYS A 26 8.53 -4.54 -5.30
CA LYS A 26 7.34 -4.54 -4.44
C LYS A 26 6.76 -3.13 -4.23
N TYR A 27 7.59 -2.14 -3.91
CA TYR A 27 7.11 -0.77 -3.69
C TYR A 27 6.63 -0.09 -4.98
N LYS A 28 7.23 -0.42 -6.13
CA LYS A 28 6.79 0.07 -7.43
C LYS A 28 5.39 -0.44 -7.77
N THR A 29 5.13 -1.74 -7.57
CA THR A 29 3.78 -2.30 -7.79
C THR A 29 2.74 -1.68 -6.86
N ILE A 30 3.10 -1.40 -5.60
CA ILE A 30 2.22 -0.71 -4.65
C ILE A 30 1.90 0.71 -5.12
N GLU A 31 2.90 1.44 -5.61
CA GLU A 31 2.75 2.80 -6.13
C GLU A 31 1.81 2.83 -7.34
N GLU A 32 2.03 1.96 -8.33
CA GLU A 32 1.17 1.84 -9.51
C GLU A 32 -0.28 1.49 -9.13
N SER A 33 -0.45 0.55 -8.20
CA SER A 33 -1.77 0.17 -7.69
C SER A 33 -2.46 1.33 -6.94
N ALA A 34 -1.73 2.08 -6.13
CA ALA A 34 -2.27 3.26 -5.45
C ALA A 34 -2.65 4.37 -6.44
N LYS A 35 -1.85 4.56 -7.49
CA LYS A 35 -2.13 5.52 -8.57
C LYS A 35 -3.45 5.20 -9.27
N ILE A 36 -3.62 3.95 -9.72
CA ILE A 36 -4.86 3.52 -10.39
C ILE A 36 -6.07 3.74 -9.48
N GLU A 37 -6.00 3.28 -8.23
CA GLU A 37 -7.12 3.40 -7.30
C GLU A 37 -7.47 4.85 -6.97
N SER A 38 -6.45 5.71 -6.79
CA SER A 38 -6.67 7.14 -6.57
C SER A 38 -7.35 7.80 -7.77
N GLN A 39 -6.95 7.46 -9.00
CA GLN A 39 -7.55 8.00 -10.21
C GLN A 39 -9.00 7.54 -10.39
N ASP A 40 -9.31 6.30 -10.03
CA ASP A 40 -10.68 5.79 -10.04
C ASP A 40 -11.56 6.53 -9.03
N LEU A 41 -11.05 6.74 -7.81
CA LEU A 41 -11.75 7.54 -6.80
C LEU A 41 -11.91 9.00 -7.23
N THR A 42 -10.91 9.58 -7.90
CA THR A 42 -11.03 10.93 -8.50
C THR A 42 -12.21 11.02 -9.44
N LYS A 43 -12.40 10.03 -10.32
CA LYS A 43 -13.53 10.01 -11.26
C LYS A 43 -14.87 9.84 -10.54
N ILE A 44 -14.95 8.95 -9.54
CA ILE A 44 -16.18 8.62 -8.82
C ILE A 44 -16.63 9.77 -7.91
N LEU A 45 -15.68 10.41 -7.23
CA LEU A 45 -15.93 11.42 -6.21
C LEU A 45 -15.74 12.85 -6.73
N SER A 46 -15.31 12.99 -7.98
CA SER A 46 -14.98 14.27 -8.61
C SER A 46 -13.97 15.07 -7.77
N LEU A 47 -12.87 14.42 -7.40
CA LEU A 47 -11.81 15.03 -6.59
C LEU A 47 -11.04 16.07 -7.40
N ASP A 48 -10.63 17.16 -6.76
CA ASP A 48 -9.66 18.08 -7.36
C ASP A 48 -8.23 17.49 -7.33
N GLU A 49 -7.26 18.17 -7.94
CA GLU A 49 -5.87 17.71 -8.02
C GLU A 49 -5.21 17.56 -6.63
N ASN A 50 -5.50 18.47 -5.70
CA ASN A 50 -4.95 18.43 -4.35
C ASN A 50 -5.54 17.26 -3.57
N GLN A 51 -6.86 17.08 -3.61
CA GLN A 51 -7.56 15.95 -3.02
C GLN A 51 -7.07 14.63 -3.63
N THR A 52 -6.89 14.56 -4.95
CA THR A 52 -6.36 13.39 -5.65
C THR A 52 -4.97 13.00 -5.13
N ALA A 53 -4.07 13.97 -5.00
CA ALA A 53 -2.72 13.73 -4.47
C ALA A 53 -2.74 13.25 -3.01
N LEU A 54 -3.63 13.80 -2.18
CA LEU A 54 -3.78 13.39 -0.79
C LEU A 54 -4.40 11.99 -0.67
N VAL A 55 -5.44 11.67 -1.46
CA VAL A 55 -6.04 10.33 -1.53
C VAL A 55 -5.01 9.31 -2.00
N PHE A 56 -4.22 9.63 -3.02
CA PHE A 56 -3.11 8.79 -3.47
C PHE A 56 -2.14 8.48 -2.32
N ARG A 57 -1.70 9.50 -1.58
CA ARG A 57 -0.79 9.33 -0.43
C ARG A 57 -1.40 8.45 0.66
N ALA A 58 -2.70 8.63 0.95
CA ALA A 58 -3.41 7.84 1.94
C ALA A 58 -3.46 6.36 1.55
N ILE A 59 -3.84 6.06 0.30
CA ILE A 59 -3.90 4.69 -0.24
C ILE A 59 -2.51 4.06 -0.26
N TYR A 60 -1.52 4.80 -0.75
CA TYR A 60 -0.14 4.33 -0.80
C TYR A 60 0.39 3.98 0.59
N SER A 61 0.15 4.85 1.58
CA SER A 61 0.57 4.63 2.97
C SER A 61 -0.09 3.39 3.56
N GLN A 62 -1.38 3.19 3.35
CA GLN A 62 -2.11 2.02 3.82
C GLN A 62 -1.58 0.72 3.18
N LYS A 63 -1.44 0.69 1.85
CA LYS A 63 -0.92 -0.49 1.13
C LYS A 63 0.50 -0.81 1.52
N ARG A 64 1.35 0.21 1.70
CA ARG A 64 2.71 0.04 2.21
C ARG A 64 2.70 -0.54 3.61
N PHE A 65 1.85 -0.04 4.50
CA PHE A 65 1.71 -0.61 5.85
C PHE A 65 1.32 -2.09 5.80
N TYR A 66 0.37 -2.48 4.95
CA TYR A 66 0.01 -3.90 4.77
C TYR A 66 1.15 -4.73 4.23
N ALA A 67 1.84 -4.22 3.22
CA ALA A 67 3.04 -4.84 2.69
C ALA A 67 4.13 -5.00 3.75
N ASP A 68 4.32 -4.05 4.66
CA ASP A 68 5.43 -4.07 5.61
C ASP A 68 5.11 -4.87 6.87
N LYS A 69 3.82 -4.91 7.26
CA LYS A 69 3.38 -5.46 8.55
C LYS A 69 2.57 -6.75 8.44
N LEU A 70 1.91 -7.02 7.33
CA LEU A 70 1.00 -8.16 7.19
C LEU A 70 1.54 -9.29 6.28
N THR A 71 2.70 -9.12 5.64
CA THR A 71 3.31 -10.20 4.84
C THR A 71 4.15 -11.18 5.67
N ASP A 72 4.30 -10.97 6.98
CA ASP A 72 4.99 -11.92 7.85
C ASP A 72 4.09 -13.15 8.08
N LYS A 73 4.57 -14.32 7.65
CA LYS A 73 3.85 -15.60 7.74
C LYS A 73 3.71 -16.10 9.17
N ASN A 74 4.50 -15.58 10.10
CA ASN A 74 4.48 -15.95 11.52
C ASN A 74 3.64 -15.00 12.37
N LEU A 75 3.01 -13.99 11.75
CA LEU A 75 2.18 -13.02 12.46
C LEU A 75 0.94 -13.71 13.04
N ASP A 76 0.70 -13.53 14.33
CA ASP A 76 -0.49 -14.06 14.99
C ASP A 76 -1.76 -13.49 14.32
N PRO A 77 -2.79 -14.31 14.02
CA PRO A 77 -3.99 -13.82 13.36
C PRO A 77 -4.71 -12.69 14.10
N LYS A 78 -4.69 -12.68 15.44
CA LYS A 78 -5.30 -11.58 16.22
C LYS A 78 -4.46 -10.31 16.12
N GLU A 79 -3.14 -10.44 16.14
CA GLU A 79 -2.23 -9.31 15.90
C GLU A 79 -2.38 -8.76 14.48
N ALA A 80 -2.49 -9.63 13.48
CA ALA A 80 -2.75 -9.27 12.09
C ALA A 80 -4.06 -8.48 11.95
N MET A 81 -5.14 -8.94 12.58
CA MET A 81 -6.42 -8.23 12.60
C MET A 81 -6.31 -6.87 13.31
N ALA A 82 -5.58 -6.78 14.42
CA ALA A 82 -5.40 -5.52 15.13
C ALA A 82 -4.61 -4.49 14.30
N LEU A 83 -3.54 -4.94 13.62
CA LEU A 83 -2.74 -4.11 12.72
C LEU A 83 -3.55 -3.66 11.50
N GLN A 84 -4.36 -4.56 10.93
CA GLN A 84 -5.25 -4.23 9.83
C GLN A 84 -6.27 -3.17 10.24
N ASN A 85 -6.98 -3.38 11.37
CA ASN A 85 -7.95 -2.41 11.88
C ASN A 85 -7.31 -1.04 12.14
N LYS A 86 -6.08 -1.01 12.68
CA LYS A 86 -5.36 0.24 12.91
C LYS A 86 -5.08 0.98 11.60
N ALA A 87 -4.64 0.27 10.56
CA ALA A 87 -4.39 0.88 9.26
C ALA A 87 -5.67 1.36 8.57
N ASP A 88 -6.75 0.58 8.65
CA ASP A 88 -8.06 0.94 8.13
C ASP A 88 -8.64 2.17 8.84
N LEU A 89 -8.48 2.27 10.17
CA LEU A 89 -8.89 3.44 10.95
C LEU A 89 -8.10 4.69 10.54
N ASN A 90 -6.76 4.60 10.50
CA ASN A 90 -5.91 5.72 10.09
C ASN A 90 -6.24 6.18 8.66
N PHE A 91 -6.48 5.23 7.75
CA PHE A 91 -6.88 5.55 6.39
C PHE A 91 -8.24 6.26 6.36
N LYS A 92 -9.23 5.75 7.10
CA LYS A 92 -10.55 6.37 7.20
C LYS A 92 -10.48 7.80 7.75
N GLU A 93 -9.68 8.03 8.78
CA GLU A 93 -9.44 9.36 9.34
C GLU A 93 -8.84 10.31 8.30
N GLN A 94 -7.82 9.87 7.55
CA GLN A 94 -7.25 10.67 6.47
C GLN A 94 -8.31 10.99 5.41
N MET A 95 -9.11 10.01 4.98
CA MET A 95 -10.17 10.25 3.99
C MET A 95 -11.24 11.23 4.51
N LEU A 96 -11.58 11.20 5.80
CA LEU A 96 -12.51 12.17 6.41
C LEU A 96 -11.96 13.60 6.39
N HIS A 97 -10.64 13.78 6.48
CA HIS A 97 -10.01 15.09 6.41
C HIS A 97 -9.82 15.59 4.97
N ILE A 98 -9.68 14.68 4.01
CA ILE A 98 -9.43 15.02 2.60
C ILE A 98 -10.73 15.29 1.84
N LEU A 99 -11.77 14.49 2.12
CA LEU A 99 -13.04 14.55 1.42
C LEU A 99 -14.02 15.53 2.08
N SER A 100 -14.86 16.18 1.28
CA SER A 100 -16.04 16.86 1.80
C SER A 100 -17.08 15.84 2.30
N GLU A 101 -18.06 16.31 3.09
CA GLU A 101 -19.15 15.43 3.58
C GLU A 101 -19.91 14.74 2.44
N GLU A 102 -20.19 15.47 1.35
CA GLU A 102 -20.86 14.92 0.16
C GLU A 102 -20.00 13.84 -0.53
N GLN A 103 -18.70 14.12 -0.70
CA GLN A 103 -17.76 13.17 -1.28
C GLN A 103 -17.60 11.93 -0.37
N PHE A 104 -17.58 12.11 0.94
CA PHE A 104 -17.51 11.02 1.90
C PHE A 104 -18.78 10.14 1.91
N ALA A 105 -19.96 10.75 1.74
CA ALA A 105 -21.21 10.02 1.58
C ALA A 105 -21.20 9.17 0.30
N LYS A 106 -20.76 9.73 -0.84
CA LYS A 106 -20.58 9.00 -2.11
C LYS A 106 -19.58 7.86 -1.98
N TYR A 107 -18.47 8.10 -1.28
CA TYR A 107 -17.47 7.08 -1.00
C TYR A 107 -18.05 5.92 -0.17
N SER A 108 -18.80 6.23 0.90
CA SER A 108 -19.44 5.23 1.77
C SER A 108 -20.48 4.40 1.01
N ALA A 109 -21.26 5.03 0.13
CA ALA A 109 -22.19 4.34 -0.76
C ALA A 109 -21.47 3.41 -1.75
N HIS A 110 -20.35 3.87 -2.34
CA HIS A 110 -19.51 3.07 -3.22
C HIS A 110 -18.90 1.84 -2.52
N LEU A 111 -18.44 2.00 -1.28
CA LEU A 111 -17.94 0.86 -0.48
C LEU A 111 -19.04 -0.17 -0.20
N SER A 112 -20.27 0.30 0.06
CA SER A 112 -21.41 -0.57 0.34
C SER A 112 -21.87 -1.34 -0.90
N SER A 113 -21.86 -0.71 -2.09
CA SER A 113 -22.20 -1.39 -3.34
C SER A 113 -21.18 -2.46 -3.73
N LYS A 114 -19.88 -2.22 -3.50
CA LYS A 114 -18.83 -3.23 -3.71
C LYS A 114 -18.96 -4.46 -2.80
N LYS A 115 -19.44 -4.29 -1.55
CA LYS A 115 -19.70 -5.42 -0.65
C LYS A 115 -20.85 -6.31 -1.13
N ASN A 116 -21.88 -5.72 -1.74
CA ASN A 116 -23.05 -6.45 -2.23
C ASN A 116 -22.79 -7.20 -3.55
N GLN A 117 -21.78 -6.81 -4.34
CA GLN A 117 -21.38 -7.52 -5.55
C GLN A 117 -20.44 -8.72 -5.30
N LYS A 118 -19.95 -8.90 -4.06
CA LYS A 118 -19.10 -10.03 -3.66
C LYS A 118 -19.86 -11.12 -2.90
N LYS A 119 -21.19 -11.03 -2.81
CA LYS A 119 -22.09 -12.07 -2.32
C LYS A 119 -22.76 -12.75 -3.50
#